data_AF-A0A352PRI2-F1
#
_entry.id   AF-A0A352PRI2-F1
#
_cell.length_a   1.000
_cell.length_b   1.000
_cell.length_c   1.000
_cell.angle_alpha   90.00
_cell.angle_beta   90.00
_cell.angle_gamma   90.00
#
_symmetry.space_group_name_H-M   'P 1'
#
loop_
_entity.id
_entity.type
_entity.pdbx_description
1 polymer ?
#
loop_
_entity_poly.entity_id
_entity_poly.type
_entity_poly.pdbx_seq_one_letter_code
_entity_poly.pdbx_strand_id
1 'polypeptide(L)'
;TARRVQQILQKYKDLQDIIAILGMDELSDEDKLVVSRARKMQRFLSQPFNVAAQFTGVPGKYVKMEDTIRGFKGICDGKYDDLPEQAFYMVGGIEEAVEKAKKMAEA
;
A
#
# COMPACT_ATOMS: atom_id res chain seq x y z
N THR A 1 -3.86 -13.73 6.66
CA THR A 1 -3.47 -12.45 6.01
C THR A 1 -4.69 -11.63 5.61
N ALA A 2 -5.61 -12.14 4.79
CA ALA A 2 -6.77 -11.37 4.31
C ALA A 2 -7.62 -10.72 5.43
N ARG A 3 -7.94 -11.44 6.51
CA ARG A 3 -8.67 -10.88 7.67
C ARG A 3 -7.94 -9.72 8.35
N ARG A 4 -6.61 -9.78 8.46
CA ARG A 4 -5.79 -8.69 9.03
C ARG A 4 -5.82 -7.44 8.13
N VAL A 5 -5.74 -7.63 6.81
CA VAL A 5 -5.89 -6.53 5.84
C VAL A 5 -7.26 -5.88 5.99
N GLN A 6 -8.34 -6.68 6.08
CA GLN A 6 -9.69 -6.15 6.32
C GLN A 6 -9.80 -5.36 7.62
N GLN A 7 -9.23 -5.86 8.72
CA GLN A 7 -9.23 -5.17 10.01
C GLN A 7 -8.49 -3.83 9.95
N ILE A 8 -7.32 -3.77 9.31
CA ILE A 8 -6.53 -2.54 9.16
C ILE A 8 -7.28 -1.53 8.29
N LEU A 9 -7.87 -1.96 7.18
CA LEU A 9 -8.66 -1.09 6.31
C LEU A 9 -9.94 -0.59 6.99
N GLN A 10 -10.59 -1.41 7.82
CA GLN A 10 -11.75 -1.00 8.59
C GLN A 10 -11.36 0.06 9.63
N LYS A 11 -10.31 -0.19 10.42
CA LYS A 11 -9.81 0.78 11.40
C LYS A 11 -9.41 2.09 10.70
N TYR A 12 -8.79 2.03 9.53
CA TYR A 12 -8.49 3.22 8.74
C TYR A 12 -9.75 4.00 8.35
N LYS A 13 -10.82 3.32 7.92
CA LYS A 13 -12.08 3.97 7.58
C LYS A 13 -12.70 4.69 8.78
N ASP A 14 -12.66 4.08 9.97
CA ASP A 14 -13.19 4.69 11.19
C ASP A 14 -12.35 5.94 11.59
N LEU A 15 -11.04 5.92 11.31
CA LEU A 15 -10.15 7.06 11.54
C LEU A 15 -10.27 8.16 10.47
N GLN A 16 -10.83 7.88 9.28
CA GLN A 16 -10.94 8.89 8.21
C GLN A 16 -11.85 10.06 8.60
N ASP A 17 -12.95 9.80 9.29
CA ASP A 17 -13.88 10.85 9.74
C ASP A 17 -13.20 11.77 10.78
N ILE A 18 -12.41 11.17 11.68
CA ILE A 18 -11.59 11.89 12.67
C ILE A 18 -10.54 12.76 11.94
N ILE A 19 -9.81 12.20 10.97
CA ILE A 19 -8.79 12.92 10.18
C ILE A 19 -9.41 14.11 9.44
N ALA A 20 -10.62 13.94 8.89
CA ALA A 20 -11.29 14.99 8.12
C ALA A 20 -11.73 16.19 8.99
N ILE A 21 -12.04 15.95 10.27
CA ILE A 21 -12.50 16.99 11.21
C ILE A 21 -11.33 17.62 11.96
N LEU A 22 -10.42 16.79 12.51
CA LEU A 22 -9.39 17.21 13.46
C LEU A 22 -7.99 17.30 12.85
N GLY A 23 -7.75 16.64 11.72
CA GLY A 23 -6.42 16.55 11.11
C GLY A 23 -5.64 15.31 11.56
N MET A 24 -4.52 15.04 10.88
CA MET A 24 -3.74 13.82 11.09
C MET A 24 -2.83 13.89 12.34
N ASP A 25 -2.53 15.09 12.81
CA ASP A 25 -1.63 15.32 13.94
C ASP A 25 -2.24 14.92 15.29
N GLU A 26 -3.57 14.95 15.39
CA GLU A 26 -4.37 14.61 16.58
C GLU A 26 -4.49 13.10 16.85
N LEU A 27 -3.98 12.26 15.94
CA LEU A 27 -3.98 10.82 16.12
C LEU A 27 -2.82 10.37 17.03
N SER A 28 -3.06 9.30 17.77
CA SER A 28 -2.00 8.58 18.47
C SER A 28 -0.95 8.06 17.47
N ASP A 29 0.29 7.85 17.91
CA ASP A 29 1.35 7.32 17.04
C ASP A 29 1.01 5.93 16.49
N GLU A 30 0.28 5.12 17.27
CA GLU A 30 -0.22 3.82 16.82
C GLU A 30 -1.25 3.97 15.70
N ASP A 31 -2.18 4.91 15.82
CA ASP A 31 -3.20 5.15 14.80
C ASP A 31 -2.61 5.77 13.53
N LYS A 32 -1.62 6.67 13.67
CA LYS A 32 -0.83 7.19 12.55
C LYS A 32 -0.16 6.06 11.78
N LEU A 33 0.40 5.08 12.49
CA LEU A 33 1.02 3.90 11.90
C LEU A 33 0.00 2.98 11.21
N VAL A 34 -1.19 2.79 11.79
CA VAL A 34 -2.29 2.07 11.15
C VAL A 34 -2.73 2.77 9.86
N VAL A 35 -2.90 4.09 9.89
CA VAL A 35 -3.26 4.91 8.73
C VAL A 35 -2.21 4.79 7.63
N SER A 36 -0.92 4.90 7.97
CA SER A 36 0.19 4.75 7.01
C SER A 36 0.16 3.37 6.33
N ARG A 37 0.05 2.30 7.12
CA ARG A 37 -0.04 0.93 6.58
C ARG A 37 -1.29 0.72 5.73
N ALA A 38 -2.44 1.27 6.14
CA ALA A 38 -3.67 1.17 5.38
C ALA A 38 -3.59 1.89 4.03
N ARG A 39 -3.00 3.08 3.98
CA ARG A 39 -2.75 3.81 2.72
C ARG A 39 -1.84 3.02 1.79
N LYS A 40 -0.75 2.43 2.31
CA LYS A 40 0.13 1.53 1.54
C LYS A 40 -0.63 0.32 1.00
N MET A 41 -1.50 -0.31 1.80
CA MET A 41 -2.34 -1.43 1.34
C MET A 41 -3.31 -1.00 0.24
N GLN A 42 -3.98 0.16 0.37
CA GLN A 42 -4.87 0.68 -0.67
C GLN A 42 -4.13 0.93 -1.98
N ARG A 43 -2.91 1.46 -1.92
CA ARG A 43 -2.07 1.64 -3.11
C ARG A 43 -1.61 0.30 -3.67
N PHE A 44 -1.20 -0.65 -2.83
CA PHE A 44 -0.73 -1.97 -3.25
C PHE A 44 -1.83 -2.86 -3.86
N LEU A 45 -3.10 -2.55 -3.59
CA LEU A 45 -4.23 -3.17 -4.31
C LEU A 45 -4.35 -2.69 -5.77
N SER A 46 -3.67 -1.61 -6.15
CA SER A 46 -3.60 -1.17 -7.55
C SER A 46 -2.57 -1.98 -8.33
N GLN A 47 -2.92 -2.33 -9.57
CA GLN A 47 -2.07 -3.13 -10.43
C GLN A 47 -2.22 -2.66 -11.88
N PRO A 48 -1.13 -2.58 -12.67
CA PRO A 48 -1.23 -2.31 -14.09
C PRO A 48 -1.84 -3.51 -14.82
N PHE A 49 -2.93 -3.29 -15.55
CA PHE A 49 -3.62 -4.32 -16.31
C PHE A 49 -3.10 -4.43 -17.73
N ASN A 50 -2.92 -5.66 -18.23
CA ASN A 50 -2.49 -5.94 -19.60
C ASN A 50 -3.39 -5.28 -20.64
N VAL A 51 -4.71 -5.29 -20.40
CA VAL A 51 -5.71 -4.67 -21.29
C VAL A 51 -5.65 -3.13 -21.27
N ALA A 52 -5.17 -2.55 -20.18
CA ALA A 52 -5.08 -1.10 -20.03
C ALA A 52 -3.75 -0.54 -20.58
N ALA A 53 -2.78 -1.39 -20.92
CA ALA A 53 -1.44 -0.98 -21.33
C ALA A 53 -1.44 -0.04 -22.55
N GLN A 54 -2.39 -0.22 -23.48
CA GLN A 54 -2.54 0.66 -24.65
C GLN A 54 -2.97 2.09 -24.27
N PHE A 55 -3.68 2.26 -23.15
CA PHE A 55 -4.18 3.56 -22.70
C PHE A 55 -3.26 4.22 -21.67
N THR A 56 -2.62 3.43 -20.81
CA THR A 56 -1.78 3.92 -19.70
C THR A 56 -0.31 4.05 -20.08
N GLY A 57 0.13 3.37 -21.15
CA GLY A 57 1.56 3.23 -21.50
C GLY A 57 2.36 2.37 -20.51
N VAL A 58 1.72 1.79 -19.50
CA VAL A 58 2.38 0.95 -18.48
C VAL A 58 2.11 -0.52 -18.80
N PRO A 59 3.16 -1.36 -18.96
CA PRO A 59 2.97 -2.77 -19.24
C PRO A 59 2.27 -3.45 -18.06
N GLY A 60 1.25 -4.26 -18.36
CA GLY A 60 0.54 -5.00 -17.34
C GLY A 60 1.42 -6.05 -16.66
N LYS A 61 1.03 -6.39 -15.44
CA LYS A 61 1.76 -7.36 -14.60
C LYS A 61 0.83 -8.50 -14.23
N TYR A 62 1.37 -9.71 -14.14
CA TYR A 62 0.68 -10.86 -13.56
C TYR A 62 1.34 -11.21 -12.23
N VAL A 63 0.57 -11.22 -11.16
CA VAL A 63 1.06 -11.46 -9.79
C VAL A 63 0.51 -12.80 -9.32
N LYS A 64 1.39 -13.69 -8.86
CA LYS A 64 0.99 -15.00 -8.34
C LYS A 64 0.35 -14.85 -6.97
N MET A 65 -0.51 -15.80 -6.61
CA MET A 65 -1.22 -15.78 -5.33
C MET A 65 -0.25 -15.76 -4.14
N GLU A 66 0.83 -16.55 -4.20
CA GLU A 66 1.83 -16.66 -3.13
C GLU A 66 2.55 -15.33 -2.92
N ASP A 67 2.88 -14.62 -4.01
CA ASP A 67 3.55 -13.32 -3.98
C ASP A 67 2.62 -12.25 -3.40
N THR A 68 1.33 -12.27 -3.75
CA THR A 68 0.30 -11.40 -3.15
C THR A 68 0.21 -11.62 -1.64
N ILE A 69 0.12 -12.87 -1.19
CA ILE A 69 0.03 -13.20 0.24
C ILE A 69 1.30 -12.75 0.97
N ARG A 70 2.49 -12.95 0.39
CA ARG A 70 3.77 -12.51 0.95
C ARG A 70 3.84 -10.99 1.07
N GLY A 71 3.46 -10.26 0.01
CA GLY A 71 3.44 -8.80 -0.02
C GLY A 71 2.56 -8.22 1.07
N PHE A 72 1.27 -8.61 1.09
CA PHE A 72 0.32 -8.12 2.10
C PHE A 72 0.73 -8.52 3.53
N LYS A 73 1.26 -9.73 3.73
CA LYS A 73 1.76 -10.15 5.04
C LYS A 73 2.90 -9.24 5.50
N GLY A 74 3.86 -8.93 4.63
CA GLY A 74 4.96 -8.03 4.98
C GLY A 74 4.50 -6.61 5.31
N ILE A 75 3.50 -6.08 4.59
CA ILE A 75 2.91 -4.77 4.93
C ILE A 75 2.17 -4.83 6.28
N CYS A 76 1.39 -5.89 6.55
CA CYS A 76 0.73 -6.06 7.85
C CYS A 76 1.72 -6.18 9.02
N ASP A 77 2.88 -6.79 8.78
CA ASP A 77 3.91 -7.05 9.78
C ASP A 77 4.89 -5.86 9.94
N GLY A 78 4.75 -4.79 9.15
CA GLY A 78 5.57 -3.58 9.26
C GLY A 78 6.92 -3.63 8.56
N LYS A 79 7.19 -4.66 7.73
CA LYS A 79 8.49 -4.82 7.06
C LYS A 79 8.80 -3.73 6.03
N TYR A 80 7.80 -2.95 5.66
CA TYR A 80 7.89 -1.93 4.61
C TYR A 80 7.39 -0.57 5.09
N ASP A 81 7.44 -0.33 6.41
CA ASP A 81 6.99 0.93 7.02
C ASP A 81 7.87 2.12 6.61
N ASP A 82 9.14 1.87 6.29
CA ASP A 82 10.08 2.91 5.83
C ASP A 82 9.87 3.31 4.36
N LEU A 83 9.14 2.49 3.57
CA LEU A 83 8.93 2.79 2.16
C LEU A 83 7.83 3.84 1.97
N PRO A 84 7.99 4.78 1.02
CA PRO A 84 6.97 5.78 0.72
C PRO A 84 5.71 5.14 0.13
N GLU A 85 4.54 5.69 0.43
CA GLU A 85 3.24 5.17 -0.07
C GLU A 85 3.18 5.08 -1.60
N GLN A 86 3.83 6.02 -2.28
CA GLN A 86 3.85 6.11 -3.73
C GLN A 86 4.59 4.95 -4.41
N ALA A 87 5.50 4.30 -3.67
CA ALA A 87 6.20 3.12 -4.16
C ALA A 87 5.27 1.91 -4.33
N PHE A 88 4.15 1.87 -3.61
CA PHE A 88 3.15 0.81 -3.71
C PHE A 88 2.11 1.05 -4.80
N TYR A 89 2.15 2.19 -5.49
CA TYR A 89 1.16 2.51 -6.53
C TYR A 89 1.55 1.93 -7.89
N MET A 90 0.60 1.25 -8.55
CA MET A 90 0.75 0.68 -9.89
C MET A 90 1.97 -0.23 -10.02
N VAL A 91 2.11 -1.17 -9.07
CA VAL A 91 3.18 -2.18 -9.06
C VAL A 91 2.57 -3.57 -9.18
N GLY A 92 3.35 -4.55 -9.63
CA GLY A 92 2.94 -5.95 -9.60
C GLY A 92 3.19 -6.57 -8.22
N GLY A 93 4.44 -6.95 -7.97
CA GLY A 93 4.86 -7.58 -6.73
C GLY A 93 5.40 -6.59 -5.69
N ILE A 94 5.70 -7.13 -4.50
CA ILE A 94 6.30 -6.33 -3.42
C ILE A 94 7.75 -5.95 -3.74
N GLU A 95 8.43 -6.77 -4.53
CA GLU A 95 9.79 -6.54 -5.01
C GLU A 95 9.85 -5.29 -5.90
N GLU A 96 8.87 -5.12 -6.78
CA GLU A 96 8.75 -3.91 -7.62
C GLU A 96 8.48 -2.65 -6.78
N ALA A 97 7.74 -2.78 -5.68
CA ALA A 97 7.52 -1.68 -4.74
C ALA A 97 8.84 -1.26 -4.06
N VAL A 98 9.65 -2.23 -3.64
CA VAL A 98 10.98 -1.98 -3.04
C VAL A 98 11.92 -1.32 -4.07
N GLU A 99 11.96 -1.83 -5.30
CA GLU A 99 12.78 -1.24 -6.37
C GLU A 99 12.34 0.19 -6.71
N LYS A 100 11.03 0.43 -6.78
CA LYS A 100 10.48 1.76 -7.03
C LYS A 100 10.83 2.72 -5.91
N ALA A 101 10.76 2.28 -4.65
CA ALA A 101 11.16 3.09 -3.50
C ALA A 101 12.64 3.49 -3.57
N LYS A 102 13.53 2.55 -3.95
CA LYS A 102 14.97 2.85 -4.12
C LYS A 102 15.20 3.91 -5.19
N LYS A 103 14.57 3.77 -6.35
CA LYS A 103 14.66 4.77 -7.43
C LYS A 103 14.16 6.16 -7.01
N MET A 104 13.15 6.21 -6.14
CA MET A 104 12.65 7.47 -5.59
C MET A 104 13.58 8.11 -4.55
N ALA A 105 14.42 7.31 -3.88
CA ALA A 105 15.40 7.81 -2.91
C ALA A 105 16.70 8.28 -3.59
N GLU A 106 17.00 7.77 -4.79
CA GLU A 106 18.14 8.16 -5.61
C GLU A 106 17.89 9.43 -6.45
N ALA A 107 16.63 9.86 -6.56
CA ALA A 107 16.19 11.03 -7.33
C ALA A 107 15.94 12.25 -6.41
#